data_AF-X1BFJ2-F1
#
_entry.id   AF-X1BFJ2-F1
#
_cell.length_a   1.000
_cell.length_b   1.000
_cell.length_c   1.000
_cell.angle_alpha   90.00
_cell.angle_beta   90.00
_cell.angle_gamma   90.00
#
_symmetry.space_group_name_H-M   'P 1'
#
loop_
_entity.id
_entity.type
_entity.pdbx_description
1 polymer ?
#
loop_
_entity_poly.entity_id
_entity_poly.type
_entity_poly.pdbx_seq_one_letter_code
_entity_poly.pdbx_strand_id
1 'polypeptide(L)'
;MLNELGGGAHDIEIREIHTNKGPMIILHLLVNVLDAMGANVVNTMAESISPFVEEICGGKIYLRIVSNLATHRIARSKATFDKDLLGGTQVVEGILNAYEFALADPYRATTHNKGIMNGIV
;
A
#
# COMPACT_ATOMS: atom_id res chain seq x y z
N MET A 1 16.15 -4.40 19.20
CA MET A 1 14.89 -5.18 19.22
C MET A 1 14.38 -5.57 17.82
N LEU A 2 13.91 -4.67 16.94
CA LEU A 2 13.40 -5.11 15.62
C LEU A 2 14.47 -5.78 14.73
N ASN A 3 15.69 -5.22 14.70
CA ASN A 3 16.82 -5.80 13.97
C ASN A 3 17.26 -7.15 14.56
N GLU A 4 17.14 -7.35 15.87
CA GLU A 4 17.46 -8.64 16.51
C GLU A 4 16.47 -9.76 16.09
N LEU A 5 15.27 -9.37 15.66
CA LEU A 5 14.24 -10.28 15.14
C LEU A 5 14.34 -10.48 13.62
N GLY A 6 15.34 -9.89 12.95
CA GLY A 6 15.51 -9.97 11.49
C GLY A 6 14.64 -8.98 10.69
N GLY A 7 13.98 -8.03 11.37
CA GLY A 7 13.31 -6.89 10.73
C GLY A 7 14.25 -5.69 10.58
N GLY A 8 13.67 -4.51 10.38
CA GLY A 8 14.39 -3.24 10.31
C GLY A 8 14.34 -2.55 8.97
N ALA A 9 14.94 -1.35 8.93
CA ALA A 9 15.15 -0.63 7.68
C ALA A 9 16.15 -1.40 6.81
N HIS A 10 15.81 -1.61 5.54
CA HIS A 10 16.65 -2.37 4.60
C HIS A 10 17.00 -1.60 3.34
N ASP A 11 16.25 -0.55 2.99
CA ASP A 11 16.55 0.27 1.82
C ASP A 11 15.93 1.68 1.95
N ILE A 12 16.30 2.58 1.03
CA ILE A 12 15.71 3.90 0.86
C ILE A 12 15.35 4.15 -0.61
N GLU A 13 14.22 4.81 -0.84
CA GLU A 13 13.88 5.36 -2.15
C GLU A 13 13.77 6.88 -2.05
N ILE A 14 14.27 7.58 -3.06
CA ILE A 14 14.21 9.04 -3.12
C ILE A 14 13.47 9.45 -4.38
N ARG A 15 12.53 10.39 -4.22
CA ARG A 15 11.76 10.95 -5.32
C ARG A 15 11.72 12.47 -5.22
N GLU A 16 11.84 13.12 -6.35
CA GLU A 16 11.61 14.56 -6.46
C GLU A 16 10.22 14.81 -7.02
N ILE A 17 9.50 15.77 -6.43
CA ILE A 17 8.21 16.25 -6.94
C ILE A 17 8.24 17.77 -7.06
N HIS A 18 7.50 18.28 -8.04
CA HIS A 18 7.33 19.71 -8.24
C HIS A 18 5.93 20.12 -7.81
N THR A 19 5.84 21.12 -6.94
CA THR A 19 4.56 21.65 -6.45
C THR A 19 4.45 23.14 -6.76
N ASN A 20 3.24 23.70 -6.60
CA ASN A 20 3.03 25.14 -6.66
C ASN A 20 3.79 25.92 -5.55
N LYS A 21 4.41 25.22 -4.59
CA LYS A 21 5.25 25.77 -3.53
C LYS A 21 6.75 25.54 -3.75
N GLY A 22 7.13 25.00 -4.92
CA GLY A 22 8.51 24.67 -5.26
C GLY A 22 8.78 23.16 -5.26
N PRO A 23 10.05 22.77 -5.52
CA PRO A 23 10.47 21.37 -5.51
C PRO A 23 10.44 20.82 -4.08
N MET A 24 10.09 19.53 -3.96
CA MET A 24 10.13 18.78 -2.72
C MET A 24 10.83 17.45 -2.96
N ILE A 25 11.65 17.03 -2.00
CA ILE A 25 12.29 15.71 -1.98
C ILE A 25 11.52 14.83 -0.99
N ILE A 26 11.13 13.65 -1.46
CA ILE A 26 10.44 12.62 -0.67
C ILE A 26 11.40 11.46 -0.50
N LEU A 27 11.79 11.19 0.76
CA LEU A 27 12.57 10.02 1.13
C LEU A 27 11.63 8.98 1.73
N HIS A 28 11.54 7.82 1.10
CA HIS A 28 10.87 6.65 1.67
C HIS A 28 11.91 5.76 2.34
N LEU A 29 11.68 5.44 3.62
CA LEU A 29 12.41 4.41 4.33
C LEU A 29 11.68 3.09 4.17
N LEU A 30 12.30 2.10 3.53
CA LEU A 30 11.73 0.77 3.37
C LEU A 30 12.07 -0.08 4.59
N VAL A 31 11.04 -0.49 5.34
CA VAL A 31 11.18 -1.16 6.64
C VAL A 31 10.46 -2.50 6.64
N ASN A 32 11.18 -3.56 6.97
CA ASN A 32 10.58 -4.84 7.32
C ASN A 32 10.10 -4.79 8.78
N VAL A 33 8.79 -4.68 8.97
CA VAL A 33 8.15 -4.54 10.29
C VAL A 33 7.69 -5.87 10.90
N LEU A 34 8.02 -6.99 10.24
CA LEU A 34 7.62 -8.34 10.66
C LEU A 34 6.10 -8.43 10.90
N ASP A 35 5.69 -8.94 12.06
CA ASP A 35 4.29 -9.19 12.41
C ASP A 35 3.50 -7.92 12.78
N ALA A 36 4.18 -6.78 12.95
CA ALA A 36 3.49 -5.53 13.26
C ALA A 36 2.83 -4.92 12.02
N MET A 37 1.78 -4.12 12.21
CA MET A 37 1.30 -3.21 11.16
C MET A 37 2.43 -2.22 10.76
N GLY A 38 3.17 -1.71 11.75
CA GLY A 38 4.43 -0.99 11.53
C GLY A 38 4.35 0.53 11.59
N ALA A 39 3.17 1.15 11.65
CA ALA A 39 3.01 2.61 11.61
C ALA A 39 3.86 3.35 12.66
N ASN A 40 3.77 2.97 13.94
CA ASN A 40 4.55 3.61 14.99
C ASN A 40 6.06 3.39 14.80
N VAL A 41 6.46 2.17 14.43
CA VAL A 41 7.87 1.79 14.22
C VAL A 41 8.50 2.67 13.13
N VAL A 42 7.85 2.78 11.97
CA VAL A 42 8.42 3.54 10.85
C VAL A 42 8.39 5.05 11.10
N ASN A 43 7.38 5.57 11.80
CA ASN A 43 7.34 6.98 12.18
C ASN A 43 8.50 7.33 13.13
N THR A 44 8.73 6.52 14.16
CA THR A 44 9.85 6.70 15.08
C THR A 44 11.19 6.63 14.35
N MET A 45 11.35 5.71 13.38
CA MET A 45 12.56 5.66 12.55
C MET A 45 12.73 6.91 11.69
N ALA A 46 11.66 7.38 11.03
CA ALA A 46 11.67 8.58 10.21
C ALA A 46 12.01 9.84 11.04
N GLU A 47 11.44 9.96 12.24
CA GLU A 47 11.77 11.03 13.20
C GLU A 47 13.25 10.96 13.61
N SER A 48 13.76 9.76 13.89
CA SER A 48 15.14 9.56 14.36
C SER A 48 16.18 9.94 13.31
N ILE A 49 15.95 9.64 12.03
CA ILE A 49 16.90 9.98 10.95
C ILE A 49 16.79 11.44 10.46
N SER A 50 15.71 12.14 10.82
CA SER A 50 15.42 13.47 10.27
C SER A 50 16.53 14.50 10.46
N PRO A 51 17.15 14.66 11.66
CA PRO A 51 18.22 15.64 11.84
C PRO A 51 19.42 15.41 10.90
N PHE A 52 19.78 14.14 10.69
CA PHE A 52 20.87 13.75 9.80
C PHE A 52 20.54 14.03 8.33
N VAL A 53 19.31 13.77 7.91
CA VAL A 53 18.86 14.07 6.54
C VAL A 53 18.78 15.58 6.30
N GLU A 54 18.31 16.38 7.26
CA GLU A 54 18.32 17.85 7.16
C GLU A 54 19.74 18.40 7.02
N GLU A 55 20.70 17.87 7.78
CA GLU A 55 22.11 18.25 7.70
C GLU A 55 22.71 17.96 6.32
N ILE A 56 22.48 16.76 5.77
CA ILE A 56 22.98 16.37 4.44
C ILE A 56 22.37 17.22 3.34
N CYS A 57 21.06 17.43 3.39
CA CYS A 57 20.32 18.08 2.31
C CYS A 57 20.33 19.62 2.40
N GLY A 58 20.69 20.19 3.55
CA GLY A 58 20.54 21.63 3.83
C GLY A 58 19.08 22.10 3.76
N GLY A 59 18.13 21.18 3.89
CA GLY A 59 16.69 21.40 3.72
C GLY A 59 15.93 21.35 5.05
N LYS A 60 14.61 21.53 4.97
CA LYS A 60 13.71 21.39 6.12
C LYS A 60 12.76 20.22 5.91
N ILE A 61 12.69 19.31 6.89
CA ILE A 61 11.76 18.19 6.91
C ILE A 61 10.46 18.62 7.58
N TYR A 62 9.35 18.41 6.89
CA TYR A 62 8.02 18.76 7.39
C TYR A 62 7.30 17.53 7.97
N LEU A 63 7.21 16.45 7.19
CA LEU A 63 6.44 15.25 7.54
C LEU A 63 7.36 14.03 7.72
N ARG A 64 7.04 13.22 8.74
CA ARG A 64 7.71 11.96 9.12
C ARG A 64 6.64 10.92 9.42
N ILE A 65 6.01 10.42 8.36
CA ILE A 65 4.76 9.67 8.47
C ILE A 65 4.74 8.50 7.50
N VAL A 66 4.20 7.38 7.95
CA VAL A 66 3.96 6.19 7.13
C VAL A 66 3.07 6.51 5.92
N SER A 67 3.38 5.87 4.79
CA SER A 67 2.47 5.82 3.64
C SER A 67 1.48 4.67 3.82
N ASN A 68 0.18 4.98 3.82
CA ASN A 68 -0.88 3.95 3.78
C ASN A 68 -1.00 3.28 2.40
N LEU A 69 -0.40 3.87 1.36
CA LEU A 69 -0.25 3.22 0.06
C LEU A 69 0.89 2.19 0.12
N ALA A 70 0.61 1.04 0.74
CA ALA A 70 1.61 0.02 1.08
C ALA A 70 1.93 -0.93 -0.09
N THR A 71 2.50 -0.40 -1.17
CA THR A 71 2.81 -1.17 -2.40
C THR A 71 3.87 -2.27 -2.21
N HIS A 72 4.69 -2.18 -1.17
CA HIS A 72 5.69 -3.21 -0.84
C HIS A 72 5.16 -4.32 0.08
N ARG A 73 3.89 -4.22 0.55
CA ARG A 73 3.27 -5.16 1.47
C ARG A 73 1.94 -5.69 0.91
N ILE A 74 2.04 -6.52 -0.13
CA ILE A 74 0.89 -7.05 -0.89
C ILE A 74 0.58 -8.50 -0.49
N ALA A 75 -0.67 -8.74 -0.07
CA ALA A 75 -1.23 -10.09 0.05
C ALA A 75 -1.95 -10.48 -1.25
N ARG A 76 -1.93 -11.78 -1.61
CA ARG A 76 -2.59 -12.31 -2.82
C ARG A 76 -3.39 -13.56 -2.48
N SER A 77 -4.57 -13.71 -3.07
CA SER A 77 -5.40 -14.92 -2.98
C SER A 77 -5.93 -15.31 -4.35
N LYS A 78 -6.23 -16.60 -4.52
CA LYS A 78 -6.86 -17.16 -5.73
C LYS A 78 -7.75 -18.33 -5.32
N ALA A 79 -8.88 -18.47 -5.99
CA ALA A 79 -9.79 -19.60 -5.83
C ALA A 79 -10.24 -20.12 -7.21
N THR A 80 -10.63 -21.38 -7.26
CA THR A 80 -11.26 -22.01 -8.43
C THR A 80 -12.56 -22.62 -7.96
N PHE A 81 -13.64 -22.38 -8.71
CA PHE A 81 -14.98 -22.83 -8.37
C PHE A 81 -15.48 -23.77 -9.46
N ASP A 82 -16.15 -24.84 -9.05
CA ASP A 82 -16.81 -25.74 -9.99
C ASP A 82 -18.00 -25.03 -10.65
N LYS A 83 -18.07 -25.13 -11.97
CA LYS A 83 -19.08 -24.45 -12.79
C LYS A 83 -20.49 -24.93 -12.45
N ASP A 84 -20.68 -26.23 -12.26
CA ASP A 84 -22.01 -26.80 -12.07
C ASP A 84 -22.52 -26.51 -10.65
N LEU A 85 -21.62 -26.51 -9.65
CA LEU A 85 -21.95 -26.04 -8.29
C LEU A 85 -22.32 -24.55 -8.22
N LEU A 86 -21.78 -23.71 -9.12
CA LEU A 86 -22.16 -22.30 -9.21
C LEU A 86 -23.53 -22.08 -9.86
N GLY A 87 -24.09 -23.08 -10.54
CA GLY A 87 -25.34 -22.95 -11.32
C GLY A 87 -25.15 -22.96 -12.84
N GLY A 88 -23.99 -23.41 -13.32
CA GLY A 88 -23.73 -23.67 -14.73
C GLY A 88 -23.20 -22.46 -15.51
N THR A 89 -23.07 -22.64 -16.82
CA THR A 89 -22.41 -21.68 -17.72
C THR A 89 -23.03 -20.28 -17.68
N GLN A 90 -24.36 -20.17 -17.62
CA GLN A 90 -25.03 -18.85 -17.62
C GLN A 90 -24.67 -18.02 -16.38
N VAL A 91 -24.51 -18.65 -15.22
CA VAL A 91 -24.09 -17.95 -14.00
C VAL A 91 -22.65 -17.48 -14.12
N VAL A 92 -21.76 -18.32 -14.66
CA VAL A 92 -20.35 -17.95 -14.92
C VAL A 92 -20.26 -16.74 -15.86
N GLU A 93 -20.97 -16.77 -16.99
CA GLU A 93 -21.03 -15.63 -17.91
C GLU A 93 -21.61 -14.38 -17.24
N GLY A 94 -22.60 -14.52 -16.36
CA GLY A 94 -23.12 -13.42 -15.55
C GLY A 94 -22.06 -12.81 -14.63
N ILE A 95 -21.23 -13.63 -13.97
CA ILE A 95 -20.12 -13.18 -13.13
C ILE A 95 -19.07 -12.44 -13.97
N LEU A 96 -18.71 -12.97 -15.15
CA LEU A 96 -17.75 -12.34 -16.05
C LEU A 96 -18.26 -10.98 -16.57
N ASN A 97 -19.53 -10.90 -16.99
CA ASN A 97 -20.13 -9.64 -17.42
C ASN A 97 -20.21 -8.62 -16.27
N ALA A 98 -20.51 -9.05 -15.05
CA ALA A 98 -20.51 -8.18 -13.88
C ALA A 98 -19.10 -7.66 -13.53
N TYR A 99 -18.07 -8.48 -13.78
CA TYR A 99 -16.67 -8.05 -13.68
C TYR A 99 -16.32 -7.02 -14.74
N GLU A 100 -16.63 -7.28 -16.02
CA GLU A 100 -16.37 -6.33 -17.12
C GLU A 100 -17.09 -4.98 -16.88
N PHE A 101 -18.32 -5.01 -16.37
CA PHE A 101 -19.03 -3.79 -15.96
C PHE A 101 -18.26 -3.02 -14.87
N ALA A 102 -17.78 -3.71 -13.83
CA ALA A 102 -16.99 -3.07 -12.79
C ALA A 102 -15.63 -2.55 -13.30
N LEU A 103 -15.04 -3.20 -14.30
CA LEU A 103 -13.79 -2.76 -14.92
C LEU A 103 -13.98 -1.51 -15.78
N ALA A 104 -15.10 -1.39 -16.49
CA ALA A 104 -15.37 -0.31 -17.43
C ALA A 104 -15.93 0.97 -16.79
N ASP A 105 -16.61 0.88 -15.64
CA ASP A 105 -17.29 2.03 -15.01
C ASP A 105 -16.84 2.26 -13.54
N PRO A 106 -16.17 3.39 -13.23
CA PRO A 106 -15.79 3.75 -11.86
C PRO A 106 -16.94 3.76 -10.83
N TYR A 107 -18.18 4.06 -11.24
CA TYR A 107 -19.33 4.01 -10.34
C TYR A 107 -19.60 2.58 -9.87
N ARG A 108 -19.54 1.62 -10.80
CA ARG A 108 -19.64 0.20 -10.46
C ARG A 108 -18.41 -0.32 -9.75
N ALA A 109 -17.20 0.07 -10.18
CA ALA A 109 -15.94 -0.31 -9.56
C ALA A 109 -15.93 0.01 -8.06
N THR A 110 -16.42 1.20 -7.69
CA THR A 110 -16.53 1.63 -6.30
C THR A 110 -17.39 0.66 -5.47
N THR A 111 -18.53 0.24 -6.02
CA THR A 111 -19.44 -0.70 -5.32
C THR A 111 -18.87 -2.12 -5.29
N HIS A 112 -18.22 -2.56 -6.38
CA HIS A 112 -17.52 -3.84 -6.45
C HIS A 112 -16.43 -3.95 -5.36
N ASN A 113 -15.56 -2.94 -5.26
CA ASN A 113 -14.49 -2.88 -4.27
C ASN A 113 -15.03 -2.78 -2.85
N LYS A 114 -16.13 -2.03 -2.61
CA LYS A 114 -16.81 -2.01 -1.32
C LYS A 114 -17.24 -3.42 -0.88
N GLY A 115 -17.73 -4.25 -1.81
CA GLY A 115 -18.07 -5.65 -1.55
C GLY A 115 -16.88 -6.48 -1.08
N ILE A 116 -15.69 -6.26 -1.66
CA ILE A 116 -14.44 -6.89 -1.23
C ILE A 116 -14.08 -6.43 0.20
N MET A 117 -14.11 -5.12 0.46
CA MET A 117 -13.75 -4.56 1.75
C MET A 117 -14.68 -4.99 2.89
N ASN A 118 -15.94 -5.36 2.61
CA ASN A 118 -16.83 -5.93 3.62
C ASN A 118 -16.29 -7.25 4.24
N GLY A 119 -15.49 -8.01 3.48
CA GLY A 119 -14.95 -9.30 3.92
C GLY A 119 -13.54 -9.23 4.49
N ILE A 120 -12.87 -8.08 4.39
CA ILE A 120 -11.56 -7.85 5.00
C ILE A 120 -11.79 -7.33 6.42
N VAL A 121 -11.35 -8.10 7.41
CA VAL A 121 -11.41 -7.77 8.85
C VAL A 121 -10.00 -7.62 9.40
#